data_AF-A0A519ZZN2-F1
#
_entry.id   AF-A0A519ZZN2-F1
#
_cell.length_a   1.000
_cell.length_b   1.000
_cell.length_c   1.000
_cell.angle_alpha   90.00
_cell.angle_beta   90.00
_cell.angle_gamma   90.00
#
_symmetry.space_group_name_H-M   'P 1'
#
loop_
_entity.id
_entity.type
_entity.pdbx_description
1 polymer ?
#
loop_
_entity_poly.entity_id
_entity_poly.type
_entity_poly.pdbx_seq_one_letter_code
_entity_poly.pdbx_strand_id
1 'polypeptide(L)'
;MPVLFEEIWITPTVAAEYGQPLPTWVVVQPTTSLPTATQVPERFGLGERSAIGLSLTQADCLLIIDDEAPKRLAKALGITCIGTLGIVKLAKEAGLITEVRPWLDKLRTSGGMWLSDAVAERVCRAAGE
;
A
#
# COMPACT_ATOMS: atom_id res chain seq x y z
N MET A 1 6.50 0.80 -11.40
CA MET A 1 6.27 1.76 -10.30
C MET A 1 6.27 3.21 -10.80
N PRO A 2 7.34 3.77 -11.38
CA PRO A 2 7.33 5.17 -11.86
C PRO A 2 6.32 5.46 -12.97
N VAL A 3 5.75 4.42 -13.61
CA VAL A 3 4.70 4.55 -14.62
C VAL A 3 3.30 4.71 -14.01
N LEU A 4 3.09 4.27 -12.76
CA LEU A 4 1.81 4.38 -12.06
C LEU A 4 1.79 5.50 -11.02
N PHE A 5 2.93 5.75 -10.41
CA PHE A 5 3.10 6.76 -9.36
C PHE A 5 4.36 7.56 -9.68
N GLU A 6 4.28 8.88 -9.62
CA GLU A 6 5.42 9.76 -9.88
C GLU A 6 6.53 9.55 -8.85
N GLU A 7 6.15 9.49 -7.57
CA GLU A 7 7.04 9.23 -6.44
C GLU A 7 6.42 8.25 -5.47
N ILE A 8 7.28 7.47 -4.79
CA ILE A 8 6.85 6.57 -3.73
C ILE A 8 7.66 6.89 -2.48
N TRP A 9 6.94 7.30 -1.44
CA TRP A 9 7.53 7.66 -0.15
C TRP A 9 7.29 6.57 0.88
N ILE A 10 8.31 6.26 1.65
CA ILE A 10 8.22 5.41 2.84
C ILE A 10 8.83 6.13 4.04
N THR A 11 8.46 5.71 5.24
CA THR A 11 9.09 6.23 6.46
C THR A 11 10.39 5.49 6.77
N PRO A 12 11.29 6.08 7.59
CA PRO A 12 12.46 5.37 8.13
C PRO A 12 12.08 4.08 8.87
N THR A 13 10.91 4.05 9.52
CA THR A 13 10.39 2.85 10.19
C THR A 13 10.11 1.73 9.20
N VAL A 14 9.39 2.03 8.11
CA VAL A 14 9.12 1.03 7.05
C VAL A 14 10.41 0.60 6.35
N ALA A 15 11.33 1.53 6.10
CA ALA A 15 12.64 1.21 5.52
C ALA A 15 13.45 0.23 6.40
N ALA A 16 13.45 0.46 7.72
CA ALA A 16 14.13 -0.39 8.68
C ALA A 16 13.46 -1.78 8.79
N GLU A 17 12.13 -1.86 8.77
CA GLU A 17 11.38 -3.11 8.74
C GLU A 17 11.65 -3.92 7.45
N TYR A 18 11.77 -3.24 6.30
CA TYR A 18 12.08 -3.89 5.03
C TYR A 18 13.49 -4.49 5.00
N GLY A 19 14.48 -3.76 5.54
CA GLY A 19 15.84 -4.29 5.79
C GLY A 19 16.66 -4.67 4.54
N GLN A 20 16.18 -4.34 3.34
CA GLN A 20 16.85 -4.62 2.06
C GLN A 20 17.16 -3.31 1.31
N PRO A 21 18.11 -3.32 0.35
CA PRO A 21 18.36 -2.17 -0.50
C PRO A 21 17.09 -1.68 -1.18
N LEU A 22 16.81 -0.38 -1.02
CA LEU A 22 15.62 0.23 -1.60
C LEU A 22 15.86 0.52 -3.09
N PRO A 23 14.84 0.30 -3.94
CA PRO A 23 14.89 0.77 -5.32
C PRO A 23 15.08 2.28 -5.41
N THR A 24 15.72 2.76 -6.47
CA THR A 24 16.03 4.19 -6.66
C THR A 24 14.81 5.10 -6.75
N TRP A 25 13.64 4.54 -7.03
CA TRP A 25 12.36 5.26 -7.09
C TRP A 25 11.64 5.37 -5.75
N VAL A 26 12.19 4.80 -4.66
CA VAL A 26 11.66 4.94 -3.31
C VAL A 26 12.42 6.04 -2.58
N VAL A 27 11.69 7.00 -2.04
CA VAL A 27 12.24 8.08 -1.21
C VAL A 27 11.89 7.80 0.26
N VAL A 28 12.90 7.88 1.13
CA VAL A 28 12.68 7.76 2.58
C VAL A 28 12.39 9.15 3.14
N GLN A 29 11.15 9.37 3.56
CA GLN A 29 10.69 10.65 4.10
C GLN A 29 10.44 10.53 5.61
N PRO A 30 11.19 11.27 6.46
CA PRO A 30 10.93 11.30 7.89
C PRO A 30 9.56 11.91 8.20
N THR A 31 8.82 11.27 9.10
CA THR A 31 7.64 11.89 9.71
C THR A 31 8.09 12.73 10.90
N THR A 32 7.64 13.99 10.99
CA THR A 32 8.01 14.90 12.08
C THR A 32 7.66 14.34 13.46
N SER A 33 6.60 13.53 13.55
CA SER A 33 6.20 12.80 14.76
C SER A 33 5.29 11.64 14.39
N LEU A 34 5.36 10.53 15.14
CA LEU A 34 4.34 9.49 15.06
C LEU A 34 2.98 10.05 15.50
N PRO A 35 1.87 9.62 14.86
CA PRO A 35 0.55 10.01 15.30
C PRO A 35 0.29 9.47 16.71
N THR A 36 -0.40 10.29 17.51
CA THR A 36 -0.77 9.93 18.88
C THR A 36 -1.68 8.70 18.91
N ALA A 37 -1.72 7.96 20.01
CA ALA A 37 -2.57 6.77 20.16
C ALA A 37 -4.07 7.06 19.97
N THR A 38 -4.49 8.30 20.21
CA THR A 38 -5.86 8.79 19.96
C THR A 38 -6.15 8.98 18.47
N GLN A 39 -5.14 9.33 17.67
CA GLN A 39 -5.26 9.44 16.21
C GLN A 39 -5.08 8.09 15.52
N VAL A 40 -4.10 7.30 15.95
CA VAL A 40 -3.80 5.98 15.38
C VAL A 40 -3.52 4.98 16.51
N PRO A 41 -4.38 3.96 16.69
CA PRO A 41 -4.26 2.99 17.77
C PRO A 41 -2.94 2.23 17.82
N GLU A 42 -2.43 1.95 19.02
CA GLU A 42 -1.17 1.22 19.23
C GLU A 42 -1.21 -0.25 18.79
N ARG A 43 -2.42 -0.81 18.59
CA ARG A 43 -2.59 -2.16 18.04
C ARG A 43 -2.14 -2.28 16.57
N PHE A 44 -1.94 -1.15 15.87
CA PHE A 44 -1.41 -1.12 14.52
C PHE A 44 0.12 -1.15 14.55
N GLY A 45 0.71 -1.77 13.52
CA GLY A 45 2.17 -1.89 13.42
C GLY A 45 2.86 -0.53 13.37
N LEU A 46 4.12 -0.47 13.79
CA LEU A 46 4.90 0.78 13.75
C LEU A 46 5.04 1.30 12.31
N GLY A 47 5.30 0.42 11.34
CA GLY A 47 5.26 0.76 9.92
C GLY A 47 3.95 1.43 9.49
N GLU A 48 2.80 0.82 9.82
CA GLU A 48 1.47 1.35 9.46
C GLU A 48 1.20 2.71 10.10
N ARG A 49 1.48 2.83 11.40
CA ARG A 49 1.31 4.07 12.16
C ARG A 49 2.14 5.20 11.58
N SER A 50 3.39 4.90 11.22
CA SER A 50 4.30 5.87 10.61
C SER A 50 3.83 6.29 9.21
N ALA A 51 3.35 5.35 8.38
CA ALA A 51 2.85 5.63 7.04
C ALA A 51 1.56 6.49 7.05
N ILE A 52 0.62 6.17 7.96
CA ILE A 52 -0.57 7.02 8.18
C ILE A 52 -0.14 8.40 8.68
N GLY A 53 0.79 8.46 9.63
CA GLY A 53 1.36 9.71 10.13
C GLY A 53 1.96 10.58 9.05
N LEU A 54 2.77 9.99 8.16
CA LEU A 54 3.32 10.69 7.00
C LEU A 54 2.20 11.21 6.10
N SER A 55 1.22 10.38 5.78
CA SER A 55 0.10 10.75 4.89
C SER A 55 -0.73 11.92 5.41
N LEU A 56 -0.86 12.07 6.73
CA LEU A 56 -1.55 13.22 7.34
C LEU A 56 -0.85 14.57 7.09
N THR A 57 0.46 14.55 6.79
CA THR A 57 1.26 15.76 6.58
C THR A 57 1.42 16.14 5.10
N GLN A 58 0.94 15.29 4.19
CA GLN A 58 1.12 15.46 2.76
C GLN A 58 -0.23 15.74 2.11
N ALA A 59 -0.31 16.84 1.36
CA ALA A 59 -1.48 17.10 0.54
C ALA A 59 -1.53 16.10 -0.62
N ASP A 60 -2.73 15.65 -0.99
CA ASP A 60 -3.00 14.83 -2.17
C ASP A 60 -2.18 13.53 -2.29
N CYS A 61 -1.86 12.87 -1.17
CA CYS A 61 -1.18 11.58 -1.19
C CYS A 61 -2.15 10.38 -1.28
N LEU A 62 -1.73 9.33 -1.98
CA LEU A 62 -2.39 8.02 -1.97
C LEU A 62 -1.65 7.06 -1.05
N LEU A 63 -2.23 6.75 0.10
CA LEU A 63 -1.63 5.81 1.06
C LEU A 63 -1.76 4.36 0.57
N ILE A 64 -0.63 3.66 0.46
CA ILE A 64 -0.60 2.22 0.17
C ILE A 64 -0.61 1.45 1.48
N ILE A 65 -1.67 0.68 1.73
CA ILE A 65 -1.81 -0.17 2.91
C ILE A 65 -2.71 -1.38 2.62
N ASP A 66 -2.29 -2.57 3.03
CA ASP A 66 -3.03 -3.80 2.73
C ASP A 66 -4.07 -4.14 3.80
N ASP A 67 -3.78 -3.91 5.07
CA ASP A 67 -4.66 -4.27 6.18
C ASP A 67 -5.94 -3.43 6.23
N GLU A 68 -7.07 -4.10 6.44
CA GLU A 68 -8.40 -3.49 6.39
C GLU A 68 -8.64 -2.54 7.57
N ALA A 69 -8.18 -2.87 8.78
CA ALA A 69 -8.43 -2.03 9.95
C ALA A 69 -7.69 -0.67 9.89
N PRO A 70 -6.39 -0.62 9.55
CA PRO A 70 -5.67 0.63 9.28
C PRO A 70 -6.25 1.39 8.08
N LYS A 71 -6.63 0.70 7.00
CA LYS A 71 -7.28 1.30 5.82
C LYS A 71 -8.58 2.02 6.18
N ARG A 72 -9.43 1.39 7.02
CA ARG A 72 -10.66 2.01 7.51
C ARG A 72 -10.40 3.27 8.34
N LEU A 73 -9.38 3.24 9.21
CA LEU A 73 -8.98 4.43 9.96
C LEU A 73 -8.49 5.54 9.04
N ALA A 74 -7.58 5.24 8.12
CA ALA A 74 -7.03 6.24 7.21
C ALA A 74 -8.14 6.92 6.38
N LYS A 75 -9.12 6.16 5.88
CA LYS A 75 -10.32 6.72 5.24
C LYS A 75 -11.14 7.61 6.16
N ALA A 76 -11.32 7.24 7.42
CA ALA A 76 -12.02 8.06 8.41
C ALA A 76 -11.27 9.37 8.74
N LEU A 77 -9.95 9.39 8.53
CA LEU A 77 -9.10 10.58 8.63
C LEU A 77 -9.05 11.40 7.33
N GLY A 78 -9.82 11.03 6.30
CA GLY A 78 -9.85 11.71 5.01
C GLY A 78 -8.70 11.36 4.06
N ILE A 79 -7.90 10.34 4.40
CA ILE A 79 -6.80 9.88 3.56
C ILE A 79 -7.33 8.91 2.50
N THR A 80 -6.95 9.13 1.24
CA THR A 80 -7.24 8.19 0.16
C THR A 80 -6.28 7.01 0.26
N CYS A 81 -6.80 5.78 0.14
CA CYS A 81 -5.99 4.58 0.29
C CYS A 81 -6.18 3.60 -0.86
N ILE A 82 -5.10 2.88 -1.18
CA ILE A 82 -5.09 1.72 -2.08
C ILE A 82 -4.35 0.57 -1.40
N GLY A 83 -4.71 -0.68 -1.73
CA GLY A 83 -3.93 -1.85 -1.36
C GLY A 83 -3.19 -2.41 -2.57
N THR A 84 -2.29 -3.37 -2.36
CA THR A 84 -1.53 -4.06 -3.39
C THR A 84 -2.41 -4.63 -4.50
N LEU A 85 -3.55 -5.24 -4.16
CA LEU A 85 -4.53 -5.72 -5.15
C LEU A 85 -5.12 -4.59 -6.00
N GLY A 86 -5.33 -3.42 -5.40
CA GLY A 86 -5.77 -2.23 -6.11
C GLY A 86 -4.71 -1.71 -7.08
N ILE A 87 -3.44 -1.79 -6.72
CA ILE A 87 -2.32 -1.41 -7.60
C ILE A 87 -2.24 -2.35 -8.81
N VAL A 88 -2.44 -3.65 -8.63
CA VAL A 88 -2.47 -4.62 -9.75
C VAL A 88 -3.63 -4.28 -10.70
N LYS A 89 -4.82 -3.98 -10.17
CA LYS A 89 -5.96 -3.54 -10.99
C LYS A 89 -5.65 -2.24 -11.73
N LEU A 90 -5.07 -1.25 -11.05
CA LEU A 90 -4.68 0.03 -11.64
C LEU A 90 -3.67 -0.16 -12.78
N ALA A 91 -2.72 -1.09 -12.62
CA ALA A 91 -1.76 -1.45 -13.67
C ALA A 91 -2.46 -1.96 -14.94
N LYS A 92 -3.52 -2.76 -14.78
CA LYS A 92 -4.31 -3.25 -15.92
C LYS A 92 -5.11 -2.13 -16.58
N GLU A 93 -5.77 -1.29 -15.77
CA GLU A 93 -6.53 -0.13 -16.28
C GLU A 93 -5.64 0.86 -17.04
N ALA A 94 -4.38 1.00 -16.63
CA ALA A 94 -3.37 1.78 -17.31
C ALA A 94 -2.74 1.07 -18.54
N GLY A 95 -3.16 -0.16 -18.87
CA GLY A 95 -2.63 -0.94 -19.99
C GLY A 95 -1.20 -1.47 -19.80
N LEU A 96 -0.65 -1.42 -18.58
CA LEU A 96 0.71 -1.89 -18.28
C LEU A 96 0.81 -3.40 -18.17
N ILE A 97 -0.31 -4.04 -17.86
CA ILE A 97 -0.47 -5.49 -17.82
C ILE A 97 -1.76 -5.86 -18.54
N THR A 98 -1.79 -7.03 -19.18
CA THR A 98 -2.98 -7.52 -19.90
C THR A 98 -3.95 -8.27 -18.99
N GLU A 99 -3.42 -8.95 -17.97
CA GLU A 99 -4.18 -9.83 -17.08
C GLU A 99 -3.72 -9.61 -15.63
N VAL A 100 -4.64 -9.62 -14.67
CA VAL A 100 -4.34 -9.51 -13.24
C VAL A 100 -3.93 -10.86 -12.66
N ARG A 101 -4.53 -11.97 -13.14
CA ARG A 101 -4.34 -13.31 -12.55
C ARG A 101 -2.86 -13.71 -12.37
N PRO A 102 -1.97 -13.56 -13.38
CA PRO A 102 -0.57 -13.95 -13.22
C PRO A 102 0.17 -13.17 -12.11
N TRP A 103 -0.24 -11.92 -11.87
CA TRP A 103 0.35 -11.08 -10.82
C TRP A 103 -0.19 -11.44 -9.44
N LEU A 104 -1.46 -11.81 -9.34
CA LEU A 104 -2.04 -12.35 -8.11
C LEU A 104 -1.34 -13.65 -7.68
N ASP A 105 -1.10 -14.56 -8.64
CA ASP A 105 -0.39 -15.80 -8.36
C ASP A 105 1.08 -15.56 -7.95
N LYS A 106 1.75 -14.56 -8.56
CA LYS A 106 3.09 -14.13 -8.13
C LYS A 106 3.11 -13.57 -6.72
N LEU A 107 2.15 -12.72 -6.34
CA LEU A 107 2.07 -12.17 -4.98
C LEU A 107 1.88 -13.27 -3.92
N ARG A 108 1.07 -14.28 -4.25
CA ARG A 108 0.85 -15.45 -3.40
C ARG A 108 2.10 -16.31 -3.24
N THR A 109 2.83 -16.54 -4.33
CA THR A 109 3.99 -17.47 -4.34
C THR A 109 5.29 -16.82 -3.86
N SER A 110 5.44 -15.51 -4.01
CA SER A 110 6.67 -14.78 -3.63
C SER A 110 6.70 -14.38 -2.14
N GLY A 111 5.71 -14.79 -1.36
CA GLY A 111 5.59 -14.44 0.06
C GLY A 111 5.14 -13.00 0.32
N GLY A 112 4.67 -12.28 -0.71
CA GLY A 112 4.28 -10.88 -0.60
C GLY A 112 2.91 -10.65 0.06
N MET A 113 2.00 -11.63 -0.03
CA MET A 113 0.67 -11.54 0.56
C MET A 113 -0.03 -12.91 0.63
N TRP A 114 -0.76 -13.16 1.72
CA TRP A 114 -1.71 -14.27 1.77
C TRP A 114 -2.98 -13.91 1.00
N LEU A 115 -3.25 -14.65 -0.07
CA LEU A 115 -4.40 -14.42 -0.94
C LEU A 115 -5.18 -15.73 -1.11
N SER A 116 -6.45 -15.74 -0.69
CA SER A 116 -7.35 -16.86 -0.95
C SER A 116 -7.85 -16.84 -2.39
N ASP A 117 -8.21 -18.02 -2.93
CA ASP A 117 -8.74 -18.11 -4.30
C ASP A 117 -10.02 -17.28 -4.47
N ALA A 118 -10.89 -17.24 -3.46
CA ALA A 118 -12.10 -16.41 -3.49
C ALA A 118 -11.80 -14.90 -3.63
N VAL A 119 -10.72 -14.41 -3.01
CA VAL A 119 -10.31 -13.00 -3.17
C VAL A 119 -9.67 -12.80 -4.53
N ALA A 120 -8.83 -13.74 -5.00
CA ALA A 120 -8.23 -13.66 -6.33
C ALA A 120 -9.31 -13.60 -7.43
N GLU A 121 -10.31 -14.47 -7.38
CA GLU A 121 -11.44 -14.49 -8.31
C GLU A 121 -12.26 -13.20 -8.29
N ARG A 122 -12.48 -12.63 -7.10
CA ARG A 122 -13.15 -11.32 -6.99
C ARG A 122 -12.36 -10.22 -7.68
N VAL A 123 -11.03 -10.24 -7.57
CA VAL A 123 -10.16 -9.24 -8.23
C VAL A 123 -10.18 -9.44 -9.74
N CYS A 124 -10.06 -10.68 -10.24
CA CYS A 124 -10.20 -10.99 -11.67
C CYS A 124 -11.53 -10.49 -12.23
N ARG A 125 -12.65 -10.82 -11.58
CA ARG A 125 -13.99 -10.38 -12.00
C ARG A 125 -14.11 -8.85 -12.01
N ALA A 126 -13.59 -8.18 -10.99
CA ALA A 126 -13.58 -6.71 -10.91
C ALA A 126 -12.66 -6.06 -11.98
N ALA A 127 -11.74 -6.83 -12.53
CA ALA A 127 -10.83 -6.43 -13.60
C ALA A 127 -11.32 -6.86 -15.00
N GLY A 128 -12.51 -7.46 -15.12
CA GLY A 128 -13.06 -7.94 -16.39
C GLY A 128 -12.40 -9.21 -16.92
N GLU A 129 -11.80 -10.03 -16.04
CA GLU A 129 -11.35 -11.40 -16.30
C GLU A 129 -12.36 -12.44 -15.80
#